data_AF-A0A7X1HHZ8-F1
#
_entry.id   AF-A0A7X1HHZ8-F1
#
_cell.length_a   1.000
_cell.length_b   1.000
_cell.length_c   1.000
_cell.angle_alpha   90.00
_cell.angle_beta   90.00
_cell.angle_gamma   90.00
#
_symmetry.space_group_name_H-M   'P 1'
#
loop_
_entity.id
_entity.type
_entity.pdbx_description
1 polymer ?
#
loop_
_entity_poly.entity_id
_entity_poly.type
_entity_poly.pdbx_seq_one_letter_code
_entity_poly.pdbx_strand_id
1 'polypeptide(L)' 'MKNKNMLKTFFNYSIPSVFAMWIYSLYTMVDGIFIGKYVGPLGLAGVNLTMPLINFIFAIGIMIAIGSSTLIAIKYGAGD' A
#
# COMPACT_ATOMS: atom_id res chain seq x y z
N MET A 1 -3.48 30.61 5.38
CA MET A 1 -2.72 29.33 5.41
C MET A 1 -1.38 29.58 6.08
N LYS A 2 -1.19 29.10 7.31
CA LYS A 2 -0.01 29.41 8.14
C LYS A 2 1.22 28.74 7.51
N ASN A 3 2.32 29.49 7.35
CA ASN A 3 3.64 29.05 6.88
C ASN A 3 4.21 27.88 7.72
N LYS A 4 3.64 26.68 7.57
CA LYS A 4 4.27 25.43 8.04
C LYS A 4 5.28 25.05 6.98
N ASN A 5 6.55 24.86 7.37
CA ASN A 5 7.60 24.39 6.48
C ASN A 5 7.13 23.17 5.70
N MET A 6 6.82 23.33 4.41
CA MET A 6 6.26 22.27 3.56
C MET A 6 7.17 21.04 3.55
N LEU A 7 8.49 21.25 3.56
CA LEU A 7 9.49 20.18 3.67
C LEU A 7 9.34 19.39 4.97
N LYS A 8 9.14 20.07 6.11
CA LYS A 8 8.97 19.39 7.40
C LYS A 8 7.70 18.53 7.41
N THR A 9 6.60 19.05 6.87
CA THR A 9 5.34 18.30 6.78
C THR A 9 5.44 17.13 5.81
N PHE A 10 6.08 17.32 4.65
CA PHE A 10 6.35 16.26 3.69
C PHE A 10 7.11 15.10 4.33
N PHE A 11 8.26 15.37 4.95
CA PHE A 11 9.04 14.30 5.60
C PHE A 11 8.30 13.65 6.78
N ASN A 12 7.47 14.40 7.51
CA ASN A 12 6.68 13.86 8.62
C ASN A 12 5.58 12.88 8.17
N TYR A 13 5.11 12.95 6.92
CA TYR A 13 4.18 11.98 6.35
C TYR A 13 4.89 10.91 5.53
N SER A 14 5.85 11.29 4.68
CA SER A 14 6.54 10.39 3.76
C SER A 14 7.41 9.37 4.48
N ILE A 15 8.12 9.75 5.56
CA ILE A 15 8.99 8.81 6.28
C ILE A 15 8.17 7.65 6.89
N PRO A 16 7.09 7.90 7.66
CA PRO A 16 6.22 6.83 8.13
C PRO A 16 5.62 5.98 7.00
N SER A 17 5.21 6.60 5.88
CA SER A 17 4.66 5.86 4.74
C SER A 17 5.68 4.92 4.09
N VAL A 18 6.93 5.37 3.91
CA VAL A 18 8.01 4.53 3.39
C VAL A 18 8.32 3.39 4.36
N PHE A 19 8.35 3.67 5.67
CA PHE A 19 8.53 2.64 6.70
C PHE A 19 7.40 1.59 6.66
N ALA A 20 6.15 2.02 6.49
CA ALA A 20 5.02 1.11 6.34
C ALA A 20 5.17 0.20 5.11
N MET A 21 5.61 0.76 3.98
CA MET A 21 5.88 -0.04 2.77
C MET A 21 7.04 -1.03 2.95
N TRP A 22 8.08 -0.63 3.70
CA TRP A 22 9.18 -1.54 4.05
C TRP A 22 8.70 -2.71 4.92
N ILE A 23 7.90 -2.44 5.95
CA ILE A 23 7.32 -3.48 6.81
C ILE A 23 6.42 -4.41 6.00
N TYR A 24 5.61 -3.87 5.09
CA TYR A 24 4.78 -4.67 4.18
C TYR A 24 5.62 -5.61 3.32
N SER A 25 6.72 -5.11 2.73
CA SER A 25 7.62 -5.96 1.94
C SER A 25 8.32 -7.04 2.78
N LEU A 26 8.67 -6.73 4.03
CA LEU A 26 9.24 -7.74 4.94
C LEU A 26 8.21 -8.80 5.29
N TYR A 27 6.96 -8.40 5.53
CA TYR A 27 5.86 -9.32 5.78
C TYR A 27 5.66 -10.29 4.62
N THR A 28 5.62 -9.81 3.37
CA THR A 28 5.43 -10.68 2.20
C THR A 28 6.62 -11.61 1.97
N MET A 29 7.85 -11.15 2.23
CA MET A 29 9.04 -12.01 2.18
C MET A 29 9.00 -13.12 3.23
N VAL A 30 8.67 -12.78 4.47
CA VAL A 30 8.56 -13.75 5.57
C VAL A 30 7.44 -14.75 5.27
N ASP A 31 6.27 -14.29 4.84
CA ASP A 31 5.17 -15.17 4.42
C ASP A 31 5.61 -16.16 3.33
N GLY A 32 6.27 -15.68 2.27
CA GLY A 32 6.80 -16.53 1.22
C GLY A 32 7.83 -17.56 1.72
N ILE A 33 8.73 -17.18 2.63
CA ILE A 33 9.72 -18.09 3.24
C ILE A 33 9.02 -19.18 4.06
N PHE A 34 8.03 -18.81 4.87
CA PHE A 34 7.29 -19.77 5.69
C PHE A 34 6.48 -20.73 4.81
N ILE A 35 5.77 -20.23 3.80
CA ILE A 35 5.00 -21.08 2.88
C ILE A 35 5.95 -22.01 2.12
N GLY A 36 7.08 -21.51 1.61
CA GLY A 36 8.08 -22.32 0.94
C GLY A 36 8.70 -23.40 1.83
N LYS A 37 8.93 -23.10 3.12
CA LYS A 37 9.55 -24.04 4.06
C LYS A 37 8.57 -25.09 4.62
N TYR A 38 7.34 -24.71 4.94
CA TYR A 38 6.38 -25.57 5.64
C TYR A 38 5.35 -26.23 4.72
N VAL A 39 5.00 -25.61 3.60
CA VAL A 39 4.05 -26.15 2.61
C VAL A 39 4.78 -26.63 1.35
N GLY A 40 5.93 -26.04 1.05
CA GLY A 40 6.76 -26.42 -0.09
C GLY A 40 6.31 -25.79 -1.42
N PRO A 41 6.84 -26.31 -2.54
CA PRO A 41 6.61 -25.73 -3.87
C PRO A 41 5.13 -25.69 -4.30
N LEU A 42 4.33 -26.68 -3.89
CA LEU A 42 2.90 -26.72 -4.19
C LEU A 42 2.14 -25.58 -3.48
N GLY A 43 2.53 -25.23 -2.26
CA GLY A 43 1.97 -24.09 -1.53
C GLY A 43 2.27 -22.77 -2.24
N LEU A 44 3.53 -22.55 -2.62
CA LEU A 44 3.92 -21.36 -3.38
C LEU A 44 3.22 -21.27 -4.73
N ALA A 45 3.04 -22.39 -5.44
CA ALA A 45 2.29 -22.43 -6.69
C ALA A 45 0.82 -22.04 -6.49
N GLY A 46 0.18 -22.54 -5.42
CA GLY A 46 -1.19 -22.18 -5.06
C GLY A 46 -1.34 -20.69 -4.76
N VAL A 47 -0.43 -20.10 -3.99
CA VAL A 47 -0.41 -18.65 -3.71
C VAL A 47 -0.28 -17.85 -5.01
N ASN A 48 0.67 -18.20 -5.87
CA ASN A 48 0.86 -17.48 -7.13
C ASN A 48 -0.36 -17.61 -8.06
N LEU A 49 -1.06 -18.75 -8.03
CA LEU A 49 -2.29 -18.94 -8.81
C LEU A 49 -3.44 -18.06 -8.30
N THR A 50 -3.52 -17.76 -7.00
CA THR A 50 -4.55 -16.89 -6.43
C THR A 50 -4.20 -15.40 -6.47
N MET A 51 -2.93 -15.04 -6.67
CA MET A 51 -2.47 -13.64 -6.76
C MET A 51 -3.27 -12.76 -7.75
N PRO A 52 -3.65 -13.21 -8.96
CA PRO A 52 -4.45 -12.39 -9.87
C PRO A 52 -5.80 -11.96 -9.27
N LEU A 53 -6.47 -12.86 -8.54
CA LEU A 53 -7.74 -12.57 -7.88
C LEU A 53 -7.57 -11.57 -6.73
N ILE A 54 -6.53 -11.77 -5.91
CA ILE A 54 -6.18 -10.86 -4.82
C ILE A 54 -5.87 -9.47 -5.39
N ASN A 55 -5.04 -9.39 -6.42
CA ASN A 55 -4.68 -8.14 -7.08
C ASN A 55 -5.88 -7.43 -7.70
N PHE A 56 -6.86 -8.16 -8.22
CA PHE A 56 -8.09 -7.57 -8.75
C PHE A 56 -8.90 -6.87 -7.65
N ILE A 57 -9.08 -7.53 -6.50
CA ILE A 57 -9.77 -6.96 -5.34
C ILE A 57 -9.00 -5.73 -4.82
N PHE A 58 -7.67 -5.85 -4.70
CA PHE A 58 -6.81 -4.73 -4.31
C PHE A 58 -6.90 -3.56 -5.29
N ALA A 59 -6.93 -3.83 -6.60
CA ALA A 59 -7.04 -2.78 -7.63
C ALA A 59 -8.33 -1.97 -7.48
N ILE A 60 -9.47 -2.64 -7.23
CA ILE A 60 -10.74 -1.95 -6.95
C ILE A 60 -10.63 -1.09 -5.68
N GLY A 61 -10.06 -1.66 -4.61
CA GLY A 61 -9.85 -0.92 -3.35
C GLY A 61 -8.98 0.32 -3.53
N ILE A 62 -7.87 0.18 -4.26
CA ILE A 62 -6.94 1.27 -4.57
C ILE A 62 -7.61 2.33 -5.45
N MET A 63 -8.39 1.92 -6.46
CA MET A 63 -9.13 2.84 -7.33
C MET A 63 -10.06 3.75 -6.50
N ILE A 64 -10.80 3.17 -5.55
CA ILE A 64 -11.71 3.93 -4.69
C ILE A 64 -10.92 4.81 -3.71
N ALA A 65 -9.88 4.27 -3.07
CA ALA A 65 -9.08 5.00 -2.08
C ALA A 65 -8.33 6.20 -2.69
N ILE A 66 -7.64 5.99 -3.81
CA ILE A 66 -6.89 7.05 -4.49
C ILE A 66 -7.85 8.00 -5.22
N GLY A 67 -8.91 7.47 -5.86
CA GLY A 67 -9.89 8.29 -6.57
C GLY A 67 -10.63 9.26 -5.66
N SER A 68 -11.12 8.77 -4.51
CA SER A 68 -11.80 9.61 -3.51
C SER A 68 -10.86 10.63 -2.87
N SER A 69 -9.66 10.22 -2.45
CA SER A 69 -8.68 11.13 -1.84
C SER A 69 -8.25 12.25 -2.81
N THR A 70 -8.10 11.93 -4.10
CA THR A 70 -7.80 12.93 -5.14
C THR A 70 -8.95 13.94 -5.29
N LEU A 71 -10.20 13.47 -5.37
CA LEU A 71 -11.36 14.36 -5.47
C LEU A 71 -11.51 15.26 -4.23
N ILE A 72 -11.29 14.71 -3.03
CA ILE A 72 -11.31 15.46 -1.78
C ILE A 72 -10.20 16.52 -1.77
N ALA A 73 -8.98 16.18 -2.20
CA ALA A 73 -7.88 17.13 -2.26
C ALA A 73 -8.16 18.29 -3.23
N ILE A 74 -8.80 18.02 -4.37
CA ILE A 74 -9.20 19.06 -5.34
C ILE A 74 -10.25 19.99 -4.72
N LYS A 75 -11.30 19.47 -4.09
CA LYS A 75 -12.35 20.28 -3.45
C LYS A 75 -11.80 21.11 -2.28
N TYR A 76 -11.00 20.47 -1.43
CA TYR A 76 -10.32 21.14 -0.32
C TYR A 76 -9.39 22.28 -0.80
N GLY A 77 -8.75 22.09 -1.96
CA GLY A 77 -7.95 23.13 -2.61
C GLY A 77 -8.78 24.27 -3.21
N ALA A 78 -9.99 23.97 -3.70
CA ALA A 78 -10.95 24.95 -4.23
C ALA A 78 -11.69 25.74 -3.13
N GLY A 79 -11.67 25.26 -1.88
CA GLY A 79 -12.36 25.88 -0.74
C GLY A 79 -13.78 25.36 -0.52
N ASP A 80 -14.15 24.25 -1.17
CA ASP A 80 -15.43 23.53 -1.03
C ASP A 80 -15.30 22.27 -0.15
#